data_AF-A0A285HW94-F1
#
_entry.id   AF-A0A285HW94-F1
#
_cell.length_a   1.000
_cell.length_b   1.000
_cell.length_c   1.000
_cell.angle_alpha   90.00
_cell.angle_beta   90.00
_cell.angle_gamma   90.00
#
_symmetry.space_group_name_H-M   'P 1'
#
loop_
_entity.id
_entity.type
_entity.pdbx_description
1 polymer ?
#
loop_
_entity_poly.entity_id
_entity_poly.type
_entity_poly.pdbx_seq_one_letter_code
_entity_poly.pdbx_strand_id
1 'polypeptide(L)'
;MVFEAELMQLRRVAARERQLRLSLEALERRASERFLQSVDKAEGEDLAYAEGQDRAWRDWISVRRSNLQAELATILAEKSDRMAALSQSLGRKDIAGRMHRSSLSEERRAALARDLANLQELAVLLNGGKRKPPLQ
;
A
#
# COMPACT_ATOMS: atom_id res chain seq x y z
N MET A 1 -10.39 -2.10 9.22
CA MET A 1 -11.22 -1.44 8.17
C MET A 1 -10.44 -0.47 7.28
N VAL A 2 -9.91 0.69 7.75
CA VAL A 2 -9.24 1.67 6.83
C VAL A 2 -8.00 1.09 6.12
N PHE A 3 -7.10 0.42 6.85
CA PHE A 3 -5.92 -0.22 6.26
C PHE A 3 -6.27 -1.30 5.22
N GLU A 4 -7.28 -2.13 5.49
CA GLU A 4 -7.72 -3.19 4.57
C GLU A 4 -8.35 -2.63 3.31
N ALA A 5 -9.11 -1.53 3.45
CA ALA A 5 -9.68 -0.81 2.31
C ALA A 5 -8.56 -0.23 1.41
N GLU A 6 -7.56 0.43 1.99
CA GLU A 6 -6.42 0.94 1.22
C GLU A 6 -5.63 -0.19 0.55
N LEU A 7 -5.45 -1.32 1.22
CA LEU A 7 -4.80 -2.50 0.63
C LEU A 7 -5.59 -3.07 -0.56
N MET A 8 -6.93 -3.14 -0.46
CA MET A 8 -7.78 -3.57 -1.58
C MET A 8 -7.69 -2.61 -2.77
N GLN A 9 -7.68 -1.30 -2.52
CA GLN A 9 -7.53 -0.30 -3.58
C GLN A 9 -6.17 -0.41 -4.26
N LEU A 10 -5.09 -0.56 -3.49
CA LEU A 10 -3.75 -0.75 -4.04
C LEU A 10 -3.65 -2.01 -4.93
N ARG A 11 -4.31 -3.10 -4.54
CA ARG A 11 -4.39 -4.33 -5.37
C ARG A 11 -5.11 -4.08 -6.70
N ARG A 12 -6.20 -3.31 -6.69
CA ARG A 12 -6.92 -2.93 -7.92
C ARG A 12 -6.06 -2.07 -8.85
N VAL A 13 -5.33 -1.10 -8.29
CA VAL A 13 -4.38 -0.26 -9.04
C VAL A 13 -3.27 -1.12 -9.66
N ALA A 14 -2.68 -2.02 -8.88
CA ALA A 14 -1.64 -2.94 -9.38
C ALA A 14 -2.14 -3.89 -10.48
N ALA A 15 -3.39 -4.35 -10.41
CA ALA A 15 -4.00 -5.15 -11.47
C ALA A 15 -4.17 -4.33 -12.77
N ARG A 16 -4.62 -3.08 -12.68
CA ARG A 16 -4.74 -2.18 -13.84
C ARG A 16 -3.37 -1.86 -14.46
N GLU A 17 -2.36 -1.59 -13.63
CA GLU A 17 -0.96 -1.40 -14.08
C GLU A 17 -0.47 -2.61 -14.89
N ARG A 18 -0.68 -3.83 -14.35
CA ARG A 18 -0.28 -5.07 -15.04
C ARG A 18 -0.99 -5.19 -16.39
N GLN A 19 -2.28 -4.89 -16.45
CA GLN A 19 -3.05 -4.96 -17.69
C GLN A 19 -2.54 -3.97 -18.75
N LEU A 20 -2.19 -2.75 -18.35
CA LEU A 20 -1.61 -1.77 -19.27
C LEU A 20 -0.25 -2.21 -19.81
N ARG A 21 0.61 -2.77 -18.95
CA ARG A 21 1.92 -3.30 -19.37
C ARG A 21 1.76 -4.44 -20.38
N LEU A 22 0.83 -5.37 -20.12
CA LEU A 22 0.51 -6.45 -21.07
C LEU A 22 -0.04 -5.90 -22.40
N SER A 23 -0.84 -4.83 -22.33
CA SER A 23 -1.39 -4.18 -23.53
C SER A 23 -0.31 -3.50 -24.37
N LEU A 24 0.69 -2.88 -23.72
CA LEU A 24 1.87 -2.32 -24.39
C LEU A 24 2.72 -3.41 -25.04
N GLU A 25 3.02 -4.48 -24.31
CA GLU A 25 3.79 -5.62 -24.84
C GLU A 25 3.07 -6.26 -26.04
N ALA A 26 1.75 -6.44 -25.96
CA ALA A 26 0.96 -6.97 -27.07
C ALA A 26 0.96 -6.04 -28.29
N LEU A 27 0.93 -4.72 -28.08
CA LEU A 27 1.03 -3.73 -29.15
C LEU A 27 2.41 -3.80 -29.82
N GLU A 28 3.49 -3.90 -29.04
CA GLU A 28 4.85 -4.03 -29.53
C GLU A 28 5.07 -5.32 -30.31
N ARG A 29 4.54 -6.45 -29.82
CA ARG A 29 4.61 -7.74 -30.52
C ARG A 29 3.90 -7.69 -31.87
N ARG A 30 2.69 -7.12 -31.91
CA ARG A 30 1.94 -6.92 -33.18
C ARG A 30 2.69 -6.00 -34.14
N ALA A 31 3.37 -4.98 -33.62
CA ALA A 31 4.20 -4.09 -34.43
C ALA A 31 5.39 -4.85 -35.04
N SER A 32 6.10 -5.67 -34.26
CA SER A 32 7.21 -6.47 -34.77
C SER A 32 6.79 -7.55 -35.76
N GLU A 33 5.67 -8.24 -35.50
CA GLU A 33 5.16 -9.30 -36.39
C GLU A 33 4.81 -8.75 -37.78
N ARG A 34 4.14 -7.60 -37.84
CA ARG A 34 3.78 -6.97 -39.11
C ARG A 34 4.99 -6.40 -39.84
N PHE A 35 5.98 -5.86 -39.11
CA PHE A 35 7.25 -5.45 -39.72
C PHE A 35 7.94 -6.64 -40.41
N LEU A 36 8.04 -7.79 -39.74
CA LEU A 36 8.64 -9.00 -40.34
C LEU A 36 7.86 -9.47 -41.58
N GLN A 37 6.53 -9.49 -41.51
CA GLN A 37 5.68 -9.83 -42.67
C GLN A 37 5.85 -8.88 -43.87
N SER A 38 6.11 -7.59 -43.61
CA SER A 38 6.34 -6.62 -44.68
C SER A 38 7.71 -6.78 -45.35
N VAL A 39 8.73 -7.20 -44.60
CA VAL A 39 10.08 -7.48 -45.15
C VAL A 39 10.03 -8.71 -46.07
N ASP A 40 9.28 -9.74 -45.70
CA ASP A 40 9.15 -10.98 -46.50
C ASP A 40 8.36 -10.80 -47.81
N LYS A 41 7.54 -9.75 -47.92
CA LYS A 41 6.64 -9.51 -49.07
C LYS A 41 7.10 -8.43 -50.04
N ALA A 42 8.27 -7.82 -49.81
CA ALA A 42 8.78 -6.73 -50.63
C ALA A 42 9.13 -7.13 -52.08
N GLU A 43 9.08 -8.42 -52.44
CA GLU A 43 9.21 -8.89 -53.81
C GLU A 43 7.86 -8.83 -54.56
N GLY A 44 7.53 -7.67 -55.15
CA GLY A 44 6.59 -7.59 -56.28
C GLY A 44 5.26 -6.86 -56.10
N GLU A 45 5.03 -6.12 -55.00
CA GLU A 45 3.80 -5.34 -54.78
C GLU A 45 3.95 -3.85 -55.16
N ASP A 46 2.84 -3.19 -55.51
CA ASP A 46 2.78 -1.77 -55.92
C ASP A 46 3.22 -0.84 -54.76
N LEU A 47 4.49 -0.43 -54.81
CA LEU A 47 5.24 0.21 -53.71
C LEU A 47 4.54 1.45 -53.13
N ALA A 48 3.89 2.26 -53.97
CA ALA A 48 3.27 3.51 -53.54
C ALA A 48 2.02 3.31 -52.65
N TYR A 49 1.21 2.29 -52.95
CA TYR A 49 0.03 1.98 -52.14
C TYR A 49 0.43 1.30 -50.82
N ALA A 50 1.44 0.42 -50.86
CA ALA A 50 2.00 -0.23 -49.69
C ALA A 50 2.62 0.78 -48.69
N GLU A 51 3.37 1.76 -49.17
CA GLU A 51 3.97 2.82 -48.35
C GLU A 51 2.93 3.67 -47.61
N GLY A 52 1.81 4.00 -48.27
CA GLY A 52 0.73 4.79 -47.67
C GLY A 52 0.02 4.07 -46.52
N GLN A 53 -0.28 2.78 -46.68
CA GLN A 53 -0.89 1.96 -45.63
C GLN A 53 0.06 1.75 -44.44
N ASP A 54 1.34 1.56 -44.71
CA ASP A 54 2.36 1.37 -43.68
C ASP A 54 2.53 2.63 -42.82
N ARG A 55 2.48 3.82 -43.43
CA ARG A 55 2.49 5.10 -42.70
C ARG A 55 1.28 5.27 -41.79
N ALA A 56 0.07 5.06 -42.30
CA ALA A 56 -1.15 5.19 -41.49
C ALA A 56 -1.17 4.20 -40.30
N TRP A 57 -0.65 3.00 -40.51
CA TRP A 57 -0.52 1.99 -39.46
C TRP A 57 0.54 2.37 -38.41
N ARG A 58 1.71 2.89 -38.82
CA ARG A 58 2.73 3.39 -37.90
C ARG A 58 2.22 4.57 -37.06
N ASP A 59 1.51 5.50 -37.68
CA ASP A 59 0.89 6.63 -36.98
C ASP A 59 -0.13 6.14 -35.95
N TRP A 60 -0.97 5.18 -36.32
CA TRP A 60 -1.92 4.55 -35.39
C TRP A 60 -1.21 3.86 -34.22
N ILE A 61 -0.12 3.12 -34.44
CA ILE A 61 0.69 2.52 -33.35
C ILE A 61 1.25 3.60 -32.44
N SER A 62 1.82 4.66 -33.00
CA SER A 62 2.43 5.75 -32.25
C SER A 62 1.41 6.40 -31.31
N VAL A 63 0.23 6.74 -31.85
CA VAL A 63 -0.88 7.29 -31.05
C VAL A 63 -1.34 6.31 -29.99
N ARG A 64 -1.53 5.03 -30.35
CA ARG A 64 -1.99 4.00 -29.40
C ARG A 64 -0.99 3.78 -28.28
N ARG A 65 0.31 3.75 -28.58
CA ARG A 65 1.39 3.63 -27.60
C ARG A 65 1.41 4.82 -26.67
N SER A 66 1.34 6.04 -27.22
CA SER A 66 1.32 7.28 -26.43
C SER A 66 0.14 7.28 -25.43
N ASN A 67 -1.07 6.90 -25.88
CA ASN A 67 -2.24 6.82 -25.01
C ASN A 67 -2.05 5.81 -23.88
N LEU A 68 -1.57 4.59 -24.19
CA LEU A 68 -1.31 3.57 -23.17
C LEU A 68 -0.22 3.99 -22.17
N GLN A 69 0.81 4.72 -22.63
CA GLN A 69 1.86 5.26 -21.77
C GLN A 69 1.35 6.39 -20.87
N ALA A 70 0.48 7.27 -21.37
CA ALA A 70 -0.17 8.31 -20.58
C ALA A 70 -1.09 7.71 -19.50
N GLU A 71 -1.89 6.70 -19.86
CA GLU A 71 -2.70 5.94 -18.90
C GLU A 71 -1.82 5.26 -17.84
N LEU A 72 -0.69 4.66 -18.25
CA LEU A 72 0.25 4.02 -17.33
C LEU A 72 0.86 5.03 -16.35
N ALA A 73 1.28 6.21 -16.84
CA ALA A 73 1.81 7.27 -16.00
C ALA A 73 0.79 7.73 -14.94
N THR A 74 -0.48 7.87 -15.34
CA THR A 74 -1.57 8.23 -14.44
C THR A 74 -1.78 7.16 -13.37
N ILE A 75 -1.76 5.87 -13.74
CA ILE A 75 -1.92 4.77 -12.79
C ILE A 75 -0.72 4.64 -11.85
N LEU A 76 0.49 4.94 -12.31
CA LEU A 76 1.68 4.95 -11.45
C LEU A 76 1.62 6.07 -10.41
N ALA A 77 1.14 7.26 -10.78
CA ALA A 77 0.88 8.34 -9.84
C ALA A 77 -0.22 7.96 -8.82
N GLU A 78 -1.33 7.38 -9.28
CA GLU A 78 -2.38 6.87 -8.37
C GLU A 78 -1.80 5.82 -7.41
N LYS A 79 -0.94 4.93 -7.89
CA LYS A 79 -0.29 3.90 -7.07
C LYS A 79 0.62 4.52 -6.00
N SER A 80 1.42 5.54 -6.33
CA SER A 80 2.26 6.20 -5.33
C SER A 80 1.44 6.87 -4.24
N ASP A 81 0.35 7.53 -4.61
CA ASP A 81 -0.55 8.20 -3.64
C ASP A 81 -1.20 7.17 -2.70
N ARG A 82 -1.65 6.04 -3.25
CA ARG A 82 -2.22 4.93 -2.46
C ARG A 82 -1.20 4.28 -1.55
N MET A 83 0.05 4.12 -1.99
CA MET A 83 1.12 3.61 -1.14
C MET A 83 1.40 4.56 0.02
N ALA A 84 1.43 5.88 -0.22
CA ALA A 84 1.59 6.87 0.83
C ALA A 84 0.43 6.82 1.84
N ALA A 85 -0.82 6.73 1.38
CA ALA A 85 -2.00 6.60 2.23
C ALA A 85 -1.95 5.32 3.09
N LEU A 86 -1.55 4.19 2.48
CA LEU A 86 -1.39 2.92 3.18
C LEU A 86 -0.35 3.03 4.30
N SER A 87 0.84 3.58 4.01
CA SER A 87 1.90 3.81 5.00
C SER A 87 1.44 4.71 6.15
N GLN A 88 0.71 5.79 5.85
CA GLN A 88 0.14 6.66 6.89
C GLN A 88 -0.87 5.93 7.77
N SER A 89 -1.76 5.12 7.18
CA SER A 89 -2.75 4.34 7.93
C SER A 89 -2.09 3.31 8.85
N LEU A 90 -1.00 2.69 8.39
CA LEU A 90 -0.24 1.70 9.16
C LEU A 90 0.49 2.38 10.32
N GLY A 91 1.13 3.52 10.09
CA GLY A 91 1.76 4.33 11.14
C GLY A 91 0.76 4.80 12.21
N ARG A 92 -0.44 5.24 11.80
CA ARG A 92 -1.52 5.60 12.74
C ARG A 92 -1.95 4.42 13.61
N LYS A 93 -2.09 3.23 13.00
CA LYS A 93 -2.44 1.98 13.71
C LYS A 93 -1.36 1.62 14.75
N ASP A 94 -0.08 1.77 14.41
CA ASP A 94 1.04 1.48 15.31
C ASP A 94 1.13 2.45 16.49
N ILE A 95 0.87 3.75 16.24
CA ILE A 95 0.82 4.77 17.31
C ILE A 95 -0.33 4.49 18.27
N ALA A 96 -1.53 4.24 17.75
CA ALA A 96 -2.70 3.91 18.58
C ALA A 96 -2.45 2.65 19.43
N GLY A 97 -1.82 1.62 18.85
CA GLY A 97 -1.44 0.41 19.59
C GLY A 97 -0.40 0.67 20.69
N ARG A 98 0.58 1.56 20.46
CA ARG A 98 1.54 1.96 21.50
C ARG A 98 0.88 2.74 22.63
N MET A 99 0.03 3.70 22.32
CA MET A 99 -0.70 4.49 23.33
C MET A 99 -1.58 3.59 24.20
N HIS A 100 -2.30 2.64 23.59
CA HIS A 100 -3.13 1.69 24.34
C HIS A 100 -2.32 0.78 25.26
N ARG A 101 -1.14 0.32 24.82
CA ARG A 101 -0.23 -0.44 25.71
C ARG A 101 0.31 0.42 26.86
N SER A 102 0.61 1.70 26.61
CA SER A 102 1.05 2.62 27.67
C SER A 102 -0.03 2.82 28.71
N SER A 103 -1.29 3.09 28.30
CA SER A 103 -2.40 3.31 29.22
C SER A 103 -2.65 2.09 30.10
N LEU A 104 -2.67 0.89 29.52
CA LEU A 104 -2.82 -0.36 30.28
C LEU A 104 -1.66 -0.57 31.27
N SER A 105 -0.44 -0.18 30.89
CA SER A 105 0.71 -0.29 31.79
C SER A 105 0.63 0.70 32.96
N GLU A 106 0.13 1.91 32.72
CA GLU A 106 -0.09 2.94 33.73
C GLU A 106 -1.22 2.54 34.68
N GLU A 107 -2.34 2.04 34.16
CA GLU A 107 -3.44 1.51 34.97
C GLU A 107 -2.99 0.36 35.87
N ARG A 108 -2.19 -0.58 35.34
CA ARG A 108 -1.61 -1.66 36.14
C ARG A 108 -0.69 -1.15 37.23
N ARG A 109 0.18 -0.17 36.93
CA ARG A 109 1.05 0.45 37.93
C ARG A 109 0.24 1.17 39.02
N ALA A 110 -0.81 1.89 38.64
CA ALA A 110 -1.70 2.57 39.58
C ALA A 110 -2.49 1.59 40.46
N ALA A 111 -2.92 0.45 39.92
CA ALA A 111 -3.53 -0.63 40.69
C ALA A 111 -2.53 -1.20 41.71
N LEU A 112 -1.33 -1.58 41.27
CA LEU A 112 -0.29 -2.11 42.17
C LEU A 112 0.11 -1.12 43.26
N ALA A 113 0.20 0.18 42.93
CA ALA A 113 0.50 1.21 43.92
C ALA A 113 -0.60 1.34 44.99
N ARG A 114 -1.87 1.24 44.59
CA ARG A 114 -3.00 1.21 45.53
C ARG A 114 -2.96 -0.03 46.42
N ASP A 115 -2.69 -1.20 45.84
CA ASP A 115 -2.60 -2.44 46.61
C ASP A 115 -1.46 -2.39 47.64
N LEU A 116 -0.30 -1.86 47.26
CA LEU A 116 0.82 -1.66 48.18
C LEU A 116 0.50 -0.66 49.29
N ALA A 117 -0.17 0.45 48.99
CA ALA A 117 -0.60 1.43 49.98
C ALA A 117 -1.56 0.78 51.00
N ASN A 118 -2.54 0.01 50.53
CA ASN A 118 -3.49 -0.70 51.39
C ASN A 118 -2.78 -1.71 52.30
N LEU A 119 -1.78 -2.44 51.78
CA LEU A 119 -0.98 -3.39 52.57
C LEU A 119 -0.15 -2.68 53.66
N GLN A 120 0.42 -1.51 53.35
CA GLN A 120 1.15 -0.70 54.33
C GLN A 120 0.22 -0.20 55.44
N GLU A 121 -0.98 0.26 55.09
CA GLU A 121 -1.98 0.73 56.06
C GLU A 121 -2.42 -0.40 57.01
N LEU A 122 -2.70 -1.58 56.47
CA LEU A 122 -2.99 -2.79 57.27
C LEU A 122 -1.84 -3.16 58.21
N ALA A 123 -0.59 -3.08 57.74
CA ALA A 123 0.59 -3.38 58.55
C ALA A 123 0.76 -2.39 59.71
N VAL A 124 0.48 -1.10 59.48
CA VAL A 124 0.50 -0.06 60.53
C VAL A 124 -0.57 -0.32 61.58
N LEU A 125 -1.81 -0.66 61.17
CA LEU A 125 -2.90 -0.98 62.10
C LEU A 125 -2.58 -2.21 62.96
N LEU A 126 -2.03 -3.27 62.37
CA LEU A 126 -1.65 -4.49 63.07
C LEU A 126 -0.48 -4.28 64.06
N ASN A 127 0.48 -3.42 63.72
CA ASN A 127 1.59 -3.09 64.63
C ASN A 127 1.21 -2.06 65.71
N GLY A 128 0.31 -1.13 65.41
CA GLY A 128 -0.25 -0.18 66.38
C GLY A 128 -1.05 -0.88 67.47
N GLY A 129 -1.78 -1.96 67.13
CA GLY A 129 -2.50 -2.80 68.10
C GLY A 129 -1.61 -3.58 69.08
N LYS A 130 -0.31 -3.75 68.77
CA LYS A 130 0.66 -4.41 69.68
C LYS A 130 1.26 -3.47 70.73
N ARG A 131 1.05 -2.16 70.63
CA ARG A 131 1.42 -1.19 71.67
C ARG A 131 0.26 -1.01 72.67
N LYS A 132 0.05 -2.01 73.53
CA LYS A 132 -0.68 -1.81 74.81
C LYS A 132 0.37 -1.68 75.92
N PRO A 133 0.34 -0.62 76.76
CA PRO A 133 1.31 -0.44 77.84
C PRO A 133 1.15 -1.51 78.92
N PRO A 134 2.22 -1.82 79.69
CA PRO A 134 2.20 -2.84 80.72
C PRO A 134 1.24 -2.47 81.85
N LEU A 135 0.59 -3.52 82.36
CA LEU A 135 -0.24 -3.54 83.56
C LEU A 135 0.45 -2.80 84.73
N GLN A 136 -0.30 -1.91 85.39
CA GLN A 136 -0.12 -1.58 86.80
C GLN A 136 -1.34 -2.09 87.55
#